data_AF-A0A5J4PUZ5-F1
#
_entry.id   AF-A0A5J4PUZ5-F1
#
_cell.length_a   1.000
_cell.length_b   1.000
_cell.length_c   1.000
_cell.angle_alpha   90.00
_cell.angle_beta   90.00
_cell.angle_gamma   90.00
#
_symmetry.space_group_name_H-M   'P 1'
#
loop_
_entity.id
_entity.type
_entity.pdbx_description
1 polymer ?
#
loop_
_entity_poly.entity_id
_entity_poly.type
_entity_poly.pdbx_seq_one_letter_code
_entity_poly.pdbx_strand_id
1 'polypeptide(L)' 'TRTIVSGIAKCYNPEELTGKQICFVANLAPRTLKGIVSEGMILSAEDYDGSLAVVMPEKKVKAGSEVK' A
#
# COMPACT_ATOMS: atom_id res chain seq x y z
N THR A 1 2.36 -7.08 -12.79
CA THR A 1 1.45 -7.00 -11.62
C THR A 1 2.15 -7.61 -10.43
N ARG A 2 1.92 -7.11 -9.21
CA ARG A 2 2.48 -7.63 -7.96
C ARG A 2 1.37 -7.78 -6.93
N THR A 3 1.49 -8.75 -6.04
CA THR A 3 0.54 -8.94 -4.92
C THR A 3 1.13 -8.36 -3.65
N ILE A 4 0.41 -7.42 -3.01
CA ILE A 4 0.84 -6.81 -1.75
C ILE A 4 -0.30 -6.96 -0.75
N VAL A 5 -0.01 -7.57 0.39
CA VAL A 5 -0.95 -7.76 1.48
C VAL A 5 -0.69 -6.67 2.51
N SER A 6 -1.74 -5.93 2.90
CA SER A 6 -1.63 -4.84 3.88
C SER A 6 -2.73 -4.92 4.94
N GLY A 7 -2.41 -4.44 6.14
CA GLY A 7 -3.29 -4.43 7.32
C GLY A 7 -4.30 -3.28 7.35
N ILE A 8 -4.55 -2.59 6.23
CA ILE A 8 -5.39 -1.38 6.15
C ILE A 8 -6.89 -1.65 6.04
N ALA A 9 -7.33 -2.91 6.15
CA ALA A 9 -8.72 -3.31 5.97
C ALA A 9 -9.72 -2.67 6.96
N LYS A 10 -9.23 -2.10 8.07
CA LYS A 10 -10.06 -1.36 9.03
C LYS A 10 -10.32 0.10 8.62
N CYS A 11 -9.48 0.66 7.76
CA CYS A 11 -9.50 2.08 7.41
C CYS A 11 -10.04 2.34 6.00
N TYR A 12 -10.05 1.33 5.12
CA TYR A 12 -10.47 1.49 3.73
C TYR A 12 -11.34 0.34 3.26
N ASN A 13 -12.38 0.69 2.50
CA ASN A 13 -13.14 -0.27 1.74
C ASN A 13 -12.41 -0.62 0.42
N PRO A 14 -12.58 -1.84 -0.13
CA PRO A 14 -11.95 -2.25 -1.39
C PRO A 14 -12.24 -1.31 -2.57
N GLU A 15 -13.45 -0.75 -2.61
CA GLU A 15 -13.90 0.17 -3.67
C GLU A 15 -13.13 1.48 -3.65
N GLU A 16 -12.71 1.95 -2.46
CA GLU A 16 -11.98 3.21 -2.31
C GLU A 16 -10.52 3.12 -2.76
N LEU A 17 -9.96 1.91 -2.84
CA LEU A 17 -8.58 1.68 -3.26
C LEU A 17 -8.47 1.39 -4.75
N THR A 18 -9.58 0.97 -5.38
CA THR A 18 -9.59 0.64 -6.81
C THR A 18 -9.31 1.89 -7.65
N GLY A 19 -8.26 1.84 -8.47
CA GLY A 19 -7.86 2.95 -9.34
C GLY A 19 -7.02 4.05 -8.66
N LYS A 20 -6.77 3.98 -7.34
CA LYS A 20 -5.88 4.91 -6.64
C LYS A 20 -4.42 4.53 -6.83
N GLN A 21 -3.54 5.53 -6.81
CA GLN A 21 -2.09 5.34 -6.81
C GLN A 21 -1.58 5.34 -5.38
N ILE A 22 -0.79 4.34 -5.04
CA ILE A 22 -0.27 4.15 -3.68
C ILE A 22 1.25 3.99 -3.71
N CYS A 23 1.91 4.43 -2.64
CA CYS A 23 3.32 4.20 -2.43
C CYS A 23 3.54 2.85 -1.71
N PHE A 24 4.51 2.08 -2.17
CA PHE A 24 4.89 0.82 -1.54
C PHE A 24 6.39 0.55 -1.70
N VAL A 25 6.94 -0.23 -0.77
CA VAL A 25 8.34 -0.65 -0.80
C VAL A 25 8.46 -1.89 -1.69
N ALA A 26 9.23 -1.77 -2.77
CA ALA A 26 9.32 -2.79 -3.82
C ALA A 26 10.53 -3.74 -3.69
N ASN A 27 11.48 -3.45 -2.79
CA ASN A 27 12.74 -4.18 -2.60
C ASN A 27 12.75 -5.11 -1.38
N LEU A 28 11.59 -5.34 -0.75
CA LEU A 28 11.48 -6.29 0.36
C LEU A 28 11.42 -7.72 -0.16
N ALA A 29 11.99 -8.65 0.61
CA ALA A 29 11.85 -10.07 0.35
C ALA A 29 10.37 -10.48 0.46
N PRO A 30 9.87 -11.34 -0.44
CA PRO A 30 8.49 -11.82 -0.37
C PRO A 30 8.21 -12.49 0.98
N ARG A 31 7.05 -12.19 1.56
CA ARG A 31 6.61 -12.78 2.83
C ARG A 31 5.19 -13.32 2.69
N THR A 32 4.97 -14.55 3.16
CA THR A 32 3.63 -15.13 3.20
C THR A 32 2.85 -14.58 4.41
N LEU A 33 1.72 -13.94 4.14
CA LEU A 33 0.75 -13.48 5.15
C LEU A 33 -0.59 -14.16 4.90
N LYS A 34 -1.12 -14.88 5.89
CA LYS A 34 -2.40 -15.60 5.81
C LYS A 34 -2.56 -16.48 4.54
N GLY A 35 -1.47 -17.12 4.10
CA GLY A 35 -1.46 -17.98 2.90
C GLY A 35 -1.26 -17.25 1.57
N ILE A 36 -1.18 -15.91 1.57
CA ILE A 36 -0.94 -15.09 0.37
C ILE A 36 0.50 -14.57 0.39
N VAL A 37 1.19 -14.66 -0.74
CA VAL A 37 2.55 -14.10 -0.88
C VAL A 37 2.44 -12.59 -1.08
N SER A 38 3.00 -11.81 -0.14
CA SER A 38 3.17 -10.36 -0.25
C SER A 38 4.55 -10.04 -0.78
N GLU A 39 4.62 -9.36 -1.92
CA GLU A 39 5.83 -8.98 -2.66
C GLU A 39 6.28 -7.53 -2.37
N GLY A 40 5.82 -6.98 -1.25
CA GLY A 40 6.11 -5.61 -0.84
C GLY A 40 5.34 -5.19 0.39
N MET A 41 5.39 -3.90 0.68
CA MET A 41 4.70 -3.27 1.82
C MET A 41 4.13 -1.92 1.39
N ILE A 42 2.83 -1.72 1.56
CA ILE A 42 2.19 -0.40 1.36
C ILE A 42 2.67 0.54 2.46
N LEU A 43 3.02 1.78 2.09
CA LEU A 43 3.37 2.82 3.04
C LEU A 43 2.12 3.55 3.51
N SER A 44 1.96 3.64 4.82
CA SER A 44 0.88 4.37 5.49
C SER A 44 1.44 5.16 6.66
N ALA A 45 0.86 6.32 6.95
CA ALA A 45 1.05 7.03 8.21
C ALA A 45 0.03 6.55 9.23
N GLU A 46 0.45 6.39 10.48
CA GLU A 46 -0.44 6.11 11.62
C GLU A 46 -0.67 7.43 12.36
N ASP A 47 -1.95 7.78 12.59
CA ASP A 47 -2.34 8.93 13.40
C ASP A 47 -2.41 8.56 14.89
N TYR A 48 -2.51 9.55 15.78
CA TYR A 48 -2.55 9.36 17.24
C TYR A 48 -3.75 8.53 17.71
N ASP A 49 -4.84 8.49 16.95
CA ASP A 49 -6.01 7.65 17.20
C ASP A 49 -5.87 6.20 16.66
N GLY A 50 -4.76 5.89 16.00
CA GLY A 50 -4.47 4.57 15.43
C GLY A 50 -5.06 4.34 14.03
N SER A 51 -5.65 5.35 13.40
CA SER A 51 -6.06 5.29 12.00
C SER A 51 -4.85 5.29 11.07
N LEU A 52 -4.94 4.51 9.99
CA LEU A 52 -3.90 4.44 8.97
C LEU A 52 -4.30 5.25 7.73
N ALA A 53 -3.47 6.22 7.36
CA ALA A 53 -3.59 6.98 6.12
C ALA A 53 -2.58 6.47 5.09
N VAL A 54 -3.06 5.87 3.99
CA VAL A 54 -2.20 5.38 2.91
C VAL A 54 -1.51 6.54 2.20
N VAL A 55 -0.20 6.43 1.99
CA VAL A 55 0.59 7.44 1.28
C VAL A 55 0.29 7.35 -0.22
N MET A 56 -0.17 8.46 -0.78
CA MET A 56 -0.50 8.61 -2.20
C MET A 56 0.20 9.85 -2.76
N PRO A 57 0.65 9.81 -4.04
CA PRO A 57 1.18 11.01 -4.68
C PRO A 57 0.03 12.00 -4.95
N GLU A 58 0.27 13.28 -4.66
CA GLU A 58 -0.71 14.35 -4.92
C GLU A 58 -1.06 14.48 -6.41
N LYS A 59 -0.09 14.24 -7.28
CA LYS A 59 -0.25 14.28 -8.73
C LYS A 59 -0.23 12.88 -9.31
N LYS A 60 -1.00 12.68 -10.39
CA LYS A 60 -0.96 11.42 -11.14
C LYS A 60 0.43 11.23 -11.74
N VAL A 61 1.06 10.11 -11.42
CA VAL A 61 2.39 9.74 -11.93
C VAL A 61 2.33 8.43 -12.70
N LYS A 62 3.38 8.11 -13.45
CA LYS A 62 3.46 6.80 -14.11
C LYS A 62 3.61 5.70 -13.06
N ALA A 63 2.92 4.57 -13.24
CA ALA A 63 3.09 3.42 -12.35
C ALA A 63 4.56 2.97 -12.35
N GLY A 64 5.13 2.77 -11.16
CA GLY A 64 6.55 2.44 -10.99
C GLY A 64 7.49 3.64 -10.92
N SER A 65 6.99 4.88 -10.91
CA SER A 65 7.79 6.05 -10.57
C SER A 65 8.44 5.90 -9.18
N GLU A 66 9.71 6.28 -9.08
CA GLU A 66 10.48 6.24 -7.84
C GLU A 66 10.00 7.32 -6.86
N VAL A 67 9.86 6.94 -5.59
CA VAL A 67 9.60 7.86 -4.48
C VAL A 67 10.95 8.37 -3.99
N LYS A 68 11.12 9.69 -3.92
CA LYS A 68 12.35 10.36 -3.46
C LYS A 68 12.12 11.11 -2.16
#